data_AF-A0A1I2RDZ6-F1
#
_entry.id   AF-A0A1I2RDZ6-F1
#
_cell.length_a   1.000
_cell.length_b   1.000
_cell.length_c   1.000
_cell.angle_alpha   90.00
_cell.angle_beta   90.00
_cell.angle_gamma   90.00
#
_symmetry.space_group_name_H-M   'P 1'
#
loop_
_entity.id
_entity.type
_entity.pdbx_description
1 polymer ?
#
loop_
_entity_poly.entity_id
_entity_poly.type
_entity_poly.pdbx_seq_one_letter_code
_entity_poly.pdbx_strand_id
1 'polypeptide(L)' 'MESKKLPYVMYWIILGVGILSFSMPFFQEYGIITTLILTFLCSLFSLAIAMGLGKRKFVYLSILLLVSPWLYLLSKNLIN' A
#
# COMPACT_ATOMS: atom_id res chain seq x y z
N MET A 1 -20.43 15.67 14.25
CA MET A 1 -20.07 15.27 12.86
C MET A 1 -18.59 14.83 12.84
N GLU A 2 -18.22 13.84 13.67
CA GLU A 2 -16.81 13.61 14.06
C GLU A 2 -16.28 12.18 13.80
N SER A 3 -17.15 11.17 13.64
CA SER A 3 -16.70 9.76 13.53
C SER A 3 -15.92 9.40 12.27
N LYS A 4 -15.83 10.27 11.26
CA LYS A 4 -15.06 9.99 10.03
C LYS A 4 -13.57 10.36 10.13
N LYS A 5 -13.14 11.08 11.19
CA LYS A 5 -11.73 11.48 11.35
C LYS A 5 -10.81 10.29 11.65
N LEU A 6 -11.21 9.39 12.54
CA LEU A 6 -10.42 8.21 12.91
C LEU A 6 -10.09 7.29 11.72
N PRO A 7 -11.07 6.81 10.92
CA PRO A 7 -10.77 5.95 9.78
C PRO A 7 -9.94 6.69 8.71
N TYR A 8 -10.09 8.02 8.59
CA TYR A 8 -9.29 8.82 7.69
C TYR A 8 -7.81 8.86 8.10
N VAL A 9 -7.52 9.10 9.38
CA VAL A 9 -6.14 9.13 9.90
C VAL A 9 -5.50 7.74 9.79
N MET A 10 -6.23 6.68 10.16
CA MET A 10 -5.76 5.30 10.01
C MET A 10 -5.43 4.94 8.56
N TYR A 11 -6.27 5.37 7.61
CA TYR A 11 -6.02 5.15 6.19
C TYR A 11 -4.67 5.72 5.75
N TRP A 12 -4.37 6.97 6.13
CA TRP A 12 -3.12 7.64 5.78
C TRP A 12 -1.90 7.00 6.43
N ILE A 13 -2.02 6.54 7.68
CA ILE A 13 -0.93 5.83 8.37
C ILE A 13 -0.62 4.52 7.65
N ILE A 14 -1.62 3.70 7.35
CA ILE A 14 -1.44 2.40 6.68
C ILE A 14 -0.87 2.59 5.27
N LEU A 15 -1.36 3.60 4.55
CA LEU A 15 -0.87 3.92 3.22
C LEU A 15 0.60 4.40 3.27
N GLY A 16 0.95 5.23 4.27
CA GLY A 16 2.33 5.65 4.52
C GLY A 16 3.27 4.48 4.81
N VAL A 17 2.84 3.53 5.66
CA VAL A 17 3.60 2.30 5.96
C VAL A 17 3.81 1.46 4.70
N GLY A 18 2.77 1.29 3.88
CA GLY A 18 2.86 0.54 2.62
C GLY A 18 3.80 1.18 1.59
N ILE A 19 3.89 2.51 1.54
CA ILE A 19 4.87 3.23 0.71
C ILE A 19 6.28 3.08 1.29
N LEU A 20 6.46 3.27 2.60
CA LEU A 20 7.76 3.13 3.26
C LEU A 20 8.32 1.71 3.14
N SER A 21 7.46 0.70 3.01
CA SER A 21 7.84 -0.68 2.70
C SER A 21 8.72 -0.80 1.44
N PHE A 22 8.56 0.09 0.45
CA PHE A 22 9.42 0.14 -0.76
C PHE A 22 10.81 0.71 -0.53
N SER A 23 11.01 1.48 0.55
CA SER A 23 12.32 2.03 0.91
C SER A 23 13.14 1.10 1.81
N MET A 24 12.48 0.11 2.43
CA MET A 24 13.11 -0.93 3.26
C MET A 24 13.68 -2.20 2.57
N PRO A 25 13.49 -2.49 1.26
CA PRO A 25 14.02 -3.72 0.67
C PRO A 25 15.56 -3.73 0.55
N PHE A 26 16.23 -2.69 1.08
CA PHE A 26 17.68 -2.61 1.21
C PHE A 26 18.26 -3.59 2.25
N PHE A 27 17.45 -4.14 3.15
CA PHE A 27 17.90 -5.08 4.17
C PHE A 27 17.37 -6.52 3.90
N GLN A 28 18.30 -7.40 3.51
CA GLN A 28 18.28 -8.88 3.59
C GLN A 28 17.57 -9.71 2.50
N GLU A 29 18.03 -10.97 2.40
CA GLU A 29 17.73 -12.03 1.41
C GLU A 29 16.24 -12.30 1.12
N TYR A 30 15.33 -11.82 1.97
CA TYR A 30 13.87 -11.95 1.84
C TYR A 30 13.15 -10.64 1.51
N GLY A 31 13.89 -9.54 1.29
CA GLY A 31 13.36 -8.17 1.20
C GLY A 31 12.27 -7.96 0.16
N ILE A 32 12.35 -8.63 -1.00
CA ILE A 32 11.32 -8.50 -2.05
C ILE A 32 10.01 -9.15 -1.63
N ILE A 33 10.08 -10.35 -1.03
CA ILE A 33 8.91 -11.13 -0.63
C ILE A 33 8.22 -10.45 0.57
N THR A 34 8.99 -9.97 1.54
CA THR A 34 8.46 -9.26 2.71
C THR A 34 7.82 -7.94 2.31
N THR A 35 8.46 -7.15 1.43
CA THR A 35 7.87 -5.92 0.89
C THR A 35 6.57 -6.21 0.13
N LEU A 36 6.53 -7.26 -0.72
CA LEU A 36 5.32 -7.68 -1.43
C LEU A 36 4.15 -7.99 -0.49
N ILE A 37 4.39 -8.84 0.51
CA ILE A 37 3.37 -9.24 1.49
C ILE A 37 2.90 -8.03 2.30
N LEU A 38 3.82 -7.19 2.77
CA LEU A 38 3.50 -6.03 3.60
C LEU A 38 2.69 -4.99 2.80
N THR A 39 3.10 -4.68 1.57
CA THR A 39 2.38 -3.76 0.69
C THR A 39 1.01 -4.31 0.30
N PHE A 40 0.89 -5.63 0.06
CA PHE A 40 -0.39 -6.29 -0.21
C PHE A 40 -1.36 -6.17 0.98
N LEU A 41 -0.89 -6.47 2.19
CA LEU A 41 -1.68 -6.33 3.42
C LEU A 41 -2.09 -4.86 3.63
N CYS A 42 -1.15 -3.91 3.54
CA CYS A 42 -1.47 -2.48 3.67
C CYS A 42 -2.50 -2.03 2.65
N SER A 43 -2.37 -2.45 1.40
CA SER A 43 -3.34 -2.13 0.35
C SER A 43 -4.73 -2.68 0.65
N LEU A 44 -4.84 -3.95 1.07
CA LEU A 44 -6.11 -4.57 1.47
C LEU A 44 -6.79 -3.82 2.62
N PHE A 45 -6.04 -3.51 3.68
CA PHE A 45 -6.58 -2.77 4.83
C PHE A 45 -6.98 -1.34 4.46
N SER A 46 -6.16 -0.63 3.68
CA SER A 46 -6.50 0.69 3.16
C SER A 46 -7.74 0.64 2.26
N LEU A 47 -7.90 -0.39 1.42
CA LEU A 47 -9.07 -0.57 0.56
C LEU A 47 -10.34 -0.81 1.39
N ALA A 48 -10.27 -1.64 2.43
CA ALA A 48 -11.39 -1.89 3.35
C ALA A 48 -11.85 -0.60 4.05
N ILE A 49 -10.89 0.21 4.53
CA ILE A 49 -11.18 1.50 5.16
C ILE A 49 -11.72 2.51 4.13
N ALA A 50 -11.21 2.50 2.90
CA ALA A 50 -11.67 3.35 1.81
C ALA A 50 -13.13 3.05 1.40
N MET A 51 -13.51 1.77 1.36
CA MET A 51 -14.88 1.33 1.13
C MET A 51 -15.81 1.84 2.25
N GLY A 52 -15.38 1.74 3.51
CA GLY A 52 -16.13 2.28 4.66
C GLY A 52 -16.26 3.81 4.66
N LEU A 53 -15.28 4.54 4.11
CA LEU A 53 -15.33 6.00 3.94
C LEU A 53 -16.25 6.44 2.78
N GLY A 54 -16.58 5.55 1.84
CA GLY A 54 -17.43 5.84 0.68
C GLY A 54 -16.83 6.82 -0.32
N LYS A 55 -15.52 7.04 -0.29
CA LYS A 55 -14.82 8.01 -1.16
C LYS A 55 -13.98 7.26 -2.18
N ARG A 56 -14.39 7.34 -3.46
CA ARG A 56 -13.72 6.67 -4.59
C ARG A 56 -12.22 6.99 -4.69
N LYS A 57 -11.80 8.20 -4.32
CA LYS A 57 -10.38 8.62 -4.34
C LYS A 57 -9.47 7.71 -3.51
N PHE A 58 -9.92 7.29 -2.32
CA PHE A 58 -9.13 6.39 -1.47
C PHE A 58 -9.07 4.96 -2.02
N VAL A 59 -10.11 4.53 -2.73
CA VAL A 59 -10.11 3.24 -3.41
C VAL A 59 -9.06 3.23 -4.52
N TYR A 60 -9.00 4.27 -5.35
CA TYR A 60 -7.98 4.39 -6.40
C TYR A 60 -6.55 4.40 -5.84
N LEU A 61 -6.32 5.14 -4.75
CA LEU A 61 -5.02 5.19 -4.07
C LEU A 61 -4.59 3.82 -3.52
N SER A 62 -5.51 3.05 -2.94
CA SER A 62 -5.21 1.70 -2.43
C SER A 62 -4.92 0.71 -3.56
N ILE A 63 -5.66 0.79 -4.66
CA ILE A 63 -5.40 -0.01 -5.87
C ILE A 63 -4.03 0.35 -6.46
N LEU A 64 -3.70 1.64 -6.53
CA LEU A 64 -2.38 2.09 -7.00
C LEU A 64 -1.25 1.50 -6.14
N LEU A 65 -1.42 1.48 -4.82
CA LEU A 65 -0.49 0.86 -3.88
C LEU A 65 -0.38 -0.66 -4.09
N LEU A 66 -1.48 -1.33 -4.45
CA LEU A 66 -1.49 -2.77 -4.76
C LEU A 66 -0.67 -3.07 -6.03
N VAL A 67 -0.74 -2.19 -7.02
CA VAL A 67 -0.13 -2.35 -8.34
C VAL A 67 1.34 -1.91 -8.35
N SER A 68 1.76 -1.04 -7.43
CA SER A 68 3.14 -0.55 -7.36
C SER A 68 4.21 -1.65 -7.24
N PRO A 69 4.05 -2.75 -6.47
CA PRO A 69 5.08 -3.79 -6.42
C PRO A 69 5.19 -4.58 -7.71
N TRP A 70 4.08 -4.76 -8.44
CA TRP A 70 4.09 -5.40 -9.75
C TRP A 70 4.81 -4.55 -10.79
N LEU A 71 4.58 -3.23 -10.79
CA LEU A 71 5.30 -2.29 -11.65
C LEU A 71 6.81 -2.29 -11.37
N TYR A 72 7.20 -2.38 -10.09
CA TYR A 72 8.60 -2.47 -9.68
C TYR A 72 9.26 -3.80 -10.12
N LEU A 73 8.56 -4.93 -9.98
CA LEU A 73 9.06 -6.21 -10.49
C LEU A 73 9.16 -6.24 -12.01
N LEU A 74 8.18 -5.65 -12.70
CA LEU A 74 8.14 -5.61 -14.16
C LEU A 74 9.26 -4.70 -14.71
N SER A 75 9.58 -3.59 -14.05
CA SER A 75 10.73 -2.76 -14.44
C SER A 75 12.06 -3.47 -14.19
N LYS A 76 12.20 -4.24 -13.10
CA LYS A 76 13.39 -5.06 -12.85
C LYS A 76 13.56 -6.18 -13.88
N ASN A 77 12.48 -6.84 -14.28
CA ASN A 77 12.51 -7.91 -15.31
C ASN A 77 12.74 -7.39 -16.73
N LEU A 78 12.35 -6.15 -17.04
CA LEU A 78 12.61 -5.53 -18.35
C LEU A 78 14.06 -5.04 -18.52
N ILE A 79 14.81 -4.89 -17.42
CA ILE A 79 16.18 -4.36 -17.41
C ILE A 79 17.23 -5.50 -17.37
N ASN A 80 16.80 -6.76 -17.24
CA ASN A 80 17.65 -7.95 -17.27
C ASN A 80 17.49 -8.74 -18.57
#